data_AF-A0A141SDN5-F1
#
_entry.id   AF-A0A141SDN5-F1
#
_cell.length_a   1.000
_cell.length_b   1.000
_cell.length_c   1.000
_cell.angle_alpha   90.00
_cell.angle_beta   90.00
_cell.angle_gamma   90.00
#
_symmetry.space_group_name_H-M   'P 1'
#
loop_
_entity.id
_entity.type
_entity.pdbx_description
1 polymer ?
#
loop_
_entity_poly.entity_id
_entity_poly.type
_entity_poly.pdbx_seq_one_letter_code
_entity_poly.pdbx_strand_id
1 'polypeptide(L)' 'MYRNQWIWGFSIGAENWNGRLAMIAFIIVLTIELFFSVSVLSLIGIY' A
#
# COMPACT_ATOMS: atom_id res chain seq x y z
N MET A 1 3.54 10.62 -28.41
CA MET A 1 3.16 10.74 -26.99
C MET A 1 2.15 9.65 -26.66
N TYR A 2 2.59 8.51 -26.15
CA TYR A 2 1.68 7.45 -25.69
C TYR A 2 1.43 7.62 -24.18
N ARG A 3 0.39 8.38 -23.85
CA ARG A 3 -0.11 8.52 -22.48
C ARG A 3 -1.08 7.36 -22.24
N ASN A 4 -0.94 6.62 -21.14
CA ASN A 4 -1.76 5.46 -20.76
C ASN A 4 -1.47 4.12 -21.46
N GLN A 5 -0.20 3.78 -21.74
CA GLN A 5 0.10 2.36 -21.96
C GLN A 5 0.10 1.64 -20.62
N TRP A 6 -0.73 0.61 -20.52
CA TRP A 6 -0.74 -0.29 -19.38
C TRP A 6 0.46 -1.24 -19.51
N ILE A 7 1.59 -0.79 -18.97
CA ILE A 7 2.86 -1.52 -19.01
C ILE A 7 3.00 -2.29 -17.71
N TRP A 8 2.93 -3.62 -17.83
CA TRP A 8 3.24 -4.53 -16.73
C TRP A 8 4.75 -4.59 -16.48
N GLY A 9 5.15 -4.74 -15.21
CA GLY A 9 6.55 -4.78 -14.78
C GLY A 9 7.00 -3.53 -14.03
N PHE A 10 8.31 -3.39 -13.82
CA PHE A 10 8.93 -2.28 -13.10
C PHE A 10 9.01 -1.02 -13.98
N SER A 11 7.85 -0.44 -14.29
CA SER A 11 7.76 0.85 -14.98
C SER A 11 7.61 2.00 -13.99
N ILE A 12 7.98 3.22 -14.40
CA ILE A 12 7.79 4.45 -13.61
C ILE A 12 6.31 4.64 -13.20
N GLY A 13 5.37 4.20 -14.05
CA GLY A 13 3.95 4.28 -13.77
C GLY A 13 3.53 3.30 -12.67
N ALA A 14 4.01 2.06 -12.74
CA ALA A 14 3.74 1.04 -11.73
C ALA A 14 4.34 1.43 -10.37
N GLU A 15 5.57 1.96 -10.34
CA GLU A 15 6.22 2.41 -9.10
C GLU A 15 5.44 3.55 -8.44
N ASN A 16 5.00 4.56 -9.20
CA ASN A 16 4.20 5.66 -8.67
C ASN A 16 2.84 5.21 -8.11
N TRP A 17 2.15 4.29 -8.79
CA TRP A 17 0.89 3.74 -8.31
C TRP A 17 1.09 2.88 -7.05
N ASN A 18 2.08 1.99 -7.06
CA ASN A 18 2.40 1.15 -5.92
C ASN A 18 2.81 1.98 -4.69
N GLY A 19 3.62 3.03 -4.89
CA GLY A 19 4.04 3.92 -3.81
C GLY A 19 2.86 4.68 -3.18
N ARG A 20 1.92 5.18 -3.99
CA ARG A 20 0.70 5.83 -3.48
C ARG A 20 -0.18 4.87 -2.69
N LEU A 21 -0.39 3.67 -3.22
CA LEU A 21 -1.18 2.64 -2.55
C LEU A 21 -0.53 2.23 -1.22
N ALA A 22 0.80 2.10 -1.18
CA ALA A 22 1.54 1.80 0.04
C ALA A 22 1.39 2.90 1.11
N MET A 23 1.49 4.17 0.73
CA MET A 23 1.29 5.28 1.67
C MET A 23 -0.12 5.31 2.25
N ILE A 24 -1.15 5.05 1.44
CA ILE A 24 -2.54 4.97 1.90
C ILE A 24 -2.72 3.77 2.85
N ALA A 25 -2.22 2.60 2.47
CA ALA A 25 -2.30 1.40 3.29
C ALA A 25 -1.60 1.60 4.65
N PHE A 26 -0.46 2.28 4.67
CA PHE A 26 0.26 2.58 5.90
C PHE A 26 -0.58 3.43 6.87
N ILE A 27 -1.22 4.49 6.37
CA ILE A 27 -2.10 5.34 7.21
C ILE A 27 -3.29 4.54 7.74
N ILE A 28 -3.90 3.70 6.91
CA ILE A 28 -5.05 2.86 7.30
C ILE A 28 -4.65 1.89 8.41
N VAL A 29 -3.51 1.21 8.24
CA VAL A 29 -3.01 0.22 9.22
C VAL A 29 -2.70 0.88 10.56
N LEU A 30 -2.03 2.03 10.57
CA LEU A 30 -1.78 2.79 11.80
C LEU A 30 -3.08 3.26 12.45
N THR A 31 -4.06 3.69 11.65
CA THR A 31 -5.38 4.08 12.14
C THR A 31 -6.07 2.91 12.84
N ILE A 32 -6.05 1.73 12.24
CA ILE A 32 -6.63 0.52 12.84
C ILE A 32 -5.90 0.16 14.14
N GLU A 33 -4.57 0.18 14.15
CA GLU A 33 -3.79 -0.11 15.35
C GLU A 33 -4.14 0.84 16.51
N LEU A 34 -4.28 2.14 16.23
CA LEU A 34 -4.64 3.15 17.23
C LEU A 34 -6.05 2.95 17.81
N PHE A 35 -7.05 2.62 16.97
CA PHE A 35 -8.44 2.50 17.42
C PHE A 35 -8.78 1.14 18.02
N PHE A 36 -8.19 0.07 17.52
CA PHE A 36 -8.55 -1.30 17.92
C PHE A 36 -7.56 -1.91 18.92
N SER A 37 -6.43 -1.25 19.21
CA SER A 37 -5.35 -1.77 20.06
C SER A 37 -4.85 -3.16 19.61
N VAL A 38 -5.08 -3.50 18.34
CA VAL A 38 -4.59 -4.72 17.69
C VAL A 38 -3.33 -4.35 16.94
N SER A 39 -2.24 -5.04 17.25
CA SER A 39 -0.95 -4.82 16.59
C SER A 39 -1.02 -5.22 15.11
N VAL A 40 -0.30 -4.50 14.26
CA VAL A 40 -0.21 -4.83 12.82
C VAL A 40 0.22 -6.29 12.59
N LEU A 41 1.10 -6.81 13.46
CA LEU A 41 1.59 -8.20 13.45
C LEU A 41 0.47 -9.24 13.60
N SER A 42 -0.53 -8.95 14.45
CA SER A 42 -1.72 -9.79 14.60
C SER A 42 -2.60 -9.73 13.35
N LEU A 43 -2.70 -8.53 12.75
CA LEU A 43 -3.52 -8.32 11.55
C LEU A 43 -2.99 -9.07 10.32
N ILE A 44 -1.67 -9.28 10.24
CA ILE A 44 -1.01 -10.07 9.18
C ILE A 44 -0.76 -11.54 9.57
N GLY A 45 -1.21 -11.98 10.76
CA GLY A 45 -1.20 -13.39 11.17
C GLY A 45 0.16 -13.97 11.55
N ILE A 46 1.12 -13.12 11.96
CA ILE A 46 2.45 -13.57 12.40
C ILE A 46 2.48 -13.89 13.91
N TYR A 47 1.46 -13.43 14.66
CA TYR A 47 1.24 -13.72 16.07
C TYR A 47 -0.22 -14.18 16.27
#